data_AF-A0A3Q4HPA1-F1
#
_entry.id   AF-A0A3Q4HPA1-F1
#
_cell.length_a   1.000
_cell.length_b   1.000
_cell.length_c   1.000
_cell.angle_alpha   90.00
_cell.angle_beta   90.00
_cell.angle_gamma   90.00
#
_symmetry.space_group_name_H-M   'P 1'
#
loop_
_entity.id
_entity.type
_entity.pdbx_description
1 polymer ?
#
loop_
_entity_poly.entity_id
_entity_poly.type
_entity_poly.pdbx_seq_one_letter_code
_entity_poly.pdbx_strand_id
1 'polypeptide(L)'
;TVKPEGSFYPRHRLIMCSEENCPDLECAICFSQFNNVFRCPKMLQCKHTFCLECLARMNVKSAEPNAIQCPLCRSFTPLPSLGLPKLATDSDVLSYLPAAMQRVYSIRFLRSKGKLEVKRSVRVKAFSLPFCPSGSLKVQIFSY
;
A
#
# COMPACT_ATOMS: atom_id res chain seq x y z
N THR A 1 43.86 -17.52 23.77
CA THR A 1 43.10 -16.28 23.48
C THR A 1 42.56 -16.39 22.07
N VAL A 2 41.25 -16.58 21.93
CA VAL A 2 40.59 -16.84 20.64
C VAL A 2 39.61 -15.71 20.37
N LYS A 3 39.64 -15.12 19.16
CA LYS A 3 38.48 -15.02 18.26
C LYS A 3 38.90 -14.46 16.87
N PRO A 4 38.35 -15.02 15.78
CA PRO A 4 38.68 -14.65 14.41
C PRO A 4 37.84 -13.47 13.90
N GLU A 5 38.48 -12.71 13.02
CA GLU A 5 37.92 -11.62 12.21
C GLU A 5 36.80 -12.13 11.31
N GLY A 6 35.60 -11.55 11.46
CA GLY A 6 34.50 -11.80 10.54
C GLY A 6 33.29 -10.92 10.84
N SER A 7 32.99 -9.98 9.94
CA SER A 7 31.66 -9.88 9.33
C SER A 7 31.61 -8.79 8.27
N PHE A 8 31.62 -9.24 7.02
CA PHE A 8 30.98 -8.58 5.89
C PHE A 8 29.51 -8.33 6.25
N TYR A 9 29.11 -7.09 6.51
CA TYR A 9 27.70 -6.78 6.82
C TYR A 9 26.92 -6.57 5.50
N PRO A 10 25.99 -7.47 5.12
CA PRO A 10 25.06 -7.16 4.04
C PRO A 10 24.02 -6.16 4.54
N ARG A 11 23.63 -5.23 3.67
CA ARG A 11 22.58 -4.21 3.88
C ARG A 11 21.20 -4.84 4.11
N HIS A 12 20.95 -5.34 5.31
CA HIS A 12 19.60 -5.54 5.84
C HIS A 12 19.50 -4.75 7.14
N ARG A 13 18.85 -3.59 7.05
CA ARG A 13 18.55 -2.72 8.19
C ARG A 13 17.54 -3.47 9.09
N LEU A 14 18.04 -4.30 9.99
CA LEU A 14 17.30 -4.80 11.13
C LEU A 14 17.25 -3.68 12.18
N ILE A 15 16.03 -3.21 12.44
CA ILE A 15 15.47 -3.00 13.78
C ILE A 15 16.49 -2.51 14.81
N MET A 16 16.59 -1.19 14.96
CA MET A 16 17.07 -0.57 16.20
C MET A 16 15.81 -0.22 17.01
N CYS A 17 15.49 -1.05 18.00
CA CYS A 17 14.48 -0.72 18.99
C CYS A 17 14.94 0.49 19.81
N SER A 18 14.24 1.62 19.70
CA SER A 18 14.31 2.72 20.66
C SER A 18 12.95 3.40 20.76
N GLU A 19 12.31 3.18 21.92
CA GLU A 19 11.27 3.94 22.64
C GLU A 19 10.10 4.54 21.82
N GLU A 20 8.92 3.91 22.00
CA GLU A 20 7.62 4.09 21.33
C GLU A 20 7.50 3.37 19.97
N ASN A 21 6.72 2.28 19.98
CA ASN A 21 6.50 1.32 18.88
C ASN A 21 5.66 1.94 17.73
N CYS A 22 6.21 2.95 17.06
CA CYS A 22 5.60 3.53 15.88
C CYS A 22 5.71 2.54 14.70
N PRO A 23 4.60 2.22 14.00
CA PRO A 23 4.65 1.33 12.85
C PRO A 23 5.43 1.97 11.71
N ASP A 24 6.04 1.14 10.85
CA ASP A 24 6.70 1.61 9.63
C ASP A 24 5.68 2.34 8.73
N LEU A 25 5.83 3.66 8.60
CA LEU A 25 4.92 4.49 7.79
C LEU A 25 5.27 4.52 6.31
N GLU A 26 6.15 3.62 5.86
CA GLU A 26 6.64 3.56 4.48
C GLU A 26 6.44 2.17 3.87
N CYS A 27 6.17 2.14 2.57
CA CYS A 27 6.00 0.88 1.85
C CYS A 27 7.35 0.18 1.63
N ALA A 28 7.50 -1.08 2.04
CA ALA A 28 8.72 -1.86 1.86
C ALA A 28 9.10 -2.18 0.38
N ILE A 29 8.22 -1.87 -0.59
CA ILE A 29 8.49 -2.07 -2.03
C ILE A 29 9.00 -0.79 -2.70
N CYS A 30 8.35 0.35 -2.44
CA CYS A 30 8.69 1.63 -3.09
C CYS A 30 9.36 2.65 -2.17
N PHE A 31 9.56 2.31 -0.89
CA PHE A 31 10.17 3.15 0.15
C PHE A 31 9.56 4.56 0.23
N SER A 32 8.27 4.65 -0.08
CA SER A 32 7.51 5.90 -0.04
C SER A 32 6.50 5.83 1.10
N GLN A 33 6.28 6.97 1.76
CA GLN A 33 5.28 7.08 2.83
C GLN A 33 3.88 6.61 2.40
N PHE A 34 3.14 6.02 3.32
CA PHE A 34 1.74 5.70 3.07
C PHE A 34 0.89 6.97 2.97
N ASN A 35 -0.21 6.89 2.23
CA ASN A 35 -1.23 7.93 2.16
C ASN A 35 -2.61 7.28 2.04
N ASN A 36 -3.68 8.06 2.03
CA ASN A 36 -5.05 7.53 1.92
C ASN A 36 -5.58 7.32 0.49
N VAL A 37 -4.72 7.50 -0.53
CA VAL A 37 -5.11 7.43 -1.94
C VAL A 37 -4.50 6.16 -2.58
N PHE A 38 -3.52 6.30 -3.47
CA PHE A 38 -2.90 5.18 -4.18
C PHE A 38 -1.84 4.47 -3.34
N ARG A 39 -1.28 5.16 -2.33
CA ARG A 39 -0.35 4.55 -1.36
C ARG A 39 -1.05 4.14 -0.07
N CYS A 40 -2.32 3.73 -0.16
CA CYS A 40 -3.08 3.18 0.97
C CYS A 40 -2.42 1.90 1.50
N PRO A 41 -2.18 1.76 2.83
CA PRO A 41 -1.52 0.61 3.43
C PRO A 41 -2.47 -0.60 3.42
N LYS A 42 -2.32 -1.50 2.45
CA LYS A 42 -3.12 -2.71 2.31
C LYS A 42 -2.42 -3.89 2.97
N MET A 43 -3.13 -4.55 3.87
CA MET A 43 -2.65 -5.73 4.59
C MET A 43 -3.02 -7.01 3.85
N LEU A 44 -2.03 -7.88 3.64
CA LEU A 44 -2.20 -9.23 3.10
C LEU A 44 -2.65 -10.22 4.18
N GLN A 45 -3.03 -11.44 3.82
CA GLN A 45 -3.45 -12.46 4.80
C GLN A 45 -2.33 -12.83 5.78
N CYS A 46 -1.08 -12.81 5.31
CA CYS A 46 0.12 -12.99 6.13
C CYS A 46 0.46 -11.80 7.03
N LYS A 47 -0.40 -10.78 7.12
CA LYS A 47 -0.26 -9.56 7.94
C LYS A 47 0.83 -8.59 7.50
N HIS A 48 1.55 -8.86 6.42
CA HIS A 48 2.43 -7.86 5.80
C HIS A 48 1.64 -6.77 5.07
N THR A 49 2.07 -5.52 5.23
CA THR A 49 1.41 -4.33 4.69
C THR A 49 2.22 -3.70 3.57
N PHE A 50 1.56 -3.39 2.45
CA PHE A 50 2.16 -2.73 1.30
C PHE A 50 1.20 -1.70 0.70
N CYS A 51 1.74 -0.76 -0.07
CA CYS A 51 0.90 0.27 -0.66
C CYS A 51 0.07 -0.30 -1.83
N LEU A 52 -1.18 0.16 -1.97
CA LEU A 52 -2.11 -0.31 -3.01
C LEU A 52 -1.52 -0.23 -4.42
N GLU A 53 -0.77 0.82 -4.72
CA GLU A 53 -0.09 1.01 -6.00
C GLU A 53 0.92 -0.09 -6.31
N CYS A 54 1.78 -0.47 -5.36
CA CYS A 54 2.75 -1.54 -5.54
C CYS A 54 2.07 -2.90 -5.74
N LEU A 55 1.03 -3.20 -4.95
CA LEU A 55 0.25 -4.42 -5.14
C LEU A 55 -0.42 -4.46 -6.52
N ALA A 56 -0.92 -3.32 -7.02
CA ALA A 56 -1.49 -3.21 -8.35
C ALA A 56 -0.43 -3.46 -9.44
N ARG A 57 0.77 -2.89 -9.31
CA ARG A 57 1.90 -3.13 -10.23
C ARG A 57 2.25 -4.62 -10.30
N MET A 58 2.27 -5.31 -9.16
CA MET A 58 2.52 -6.75 -9.11
C MET A 58 1.38 -7.55 -9.77
N ASN A 59 0.12 -7.23 -9.46
CA ASN A 59 -1.03 -7.97 -9.99
C ASN A 59 -1.21 -7.83 -11.52
N VAL A 60 -0.88 -6.66 -12.09
CA VAL A 60 -0.91 -6.46 -13.55
C VAL A 60 0.06 -7.41 -14.27
N LYS A 61 1.21 -7.71 -13.66
CA LYS A 61 2.23 -8.61 -14.21
C LYS A 61 2.01 -10.08 -13.86
N SER A 62 1.15 -10.37 -12.88
CA SER A 62 0.87 -11.74 -12.44
C SER A 62 0.02 -12.49 -13.47
N ALA A 63 0.37 -13.76 -13.70
CA ALA A 63 -0.47 -14.70 -14.44
C ALA A 63 -1.74 -15.10 -13.65
N GLU A 64 -1.70 -14.93 -12.32
CA GLU A 64 -2.83 -15.19 -11.43
C GLU A 64 -3.44 -13.86 -10.96
N PRO A 65 -4.49 -13.34 -11.64
CA PRO A 65 -5.08 -12.03 -11.32
C PRO A 65 -5.90 -12.05 -10.02
N ASN A 66 -6.31 -13.22 -9.56
CA ASN A 66 -7.19 -13.40 -8.40
C ASN A 66 -6.43 -13.57 -7.08
N ALA A 67 -5.10 -13.51 -7.10
CA ALA A 67 -4.26 -13.60 -5.90
C ALA A 67 -3.07 -12.65 -5.95
N ILE A 68 -2.48 -12.40 -4.79
CA ILE A 68 -1.18 -11.73 -4.63
C ILE A 68 -0.27 -12.64 -3.82
N GLN A 69 0.95 -12.83 -4.32
CA GLN A 69 2.02 -13.44 -3.54
C GLN A 69 2.77 -12.36 -2.74
N CYS A 70 2.93 -12.56 -1.44
CA CYS A 70 3.67 -11.62 -0.58
C CYS A 70 5.16 -11.56 -0.98
N PRO A 71 5.75 -10.36 -1.19
CA PRO A 71 7.18 -10.21 -1.45
C PRO A 71 8.09 -10.67 -0.31
N LEU A 72 7.62 -10.61 0.93
CA LEU A 72 8.43 -10.90 2.13
C LEU A 72 8.42 -12.38 2.49
N CYS A 73 7.23 -12.99 2.56
CA CYS A 73 7.08 -14.38 3.03
C CYS A 73 6.57 -15.35 1.97
N ARG A 74 6.31 -14.89 0.74
CA ARG A 74 5.80 -15.69 -0.38
C ARG A 74 4.43 -16.34 -0.18
N SER A 75 3.74 -16.07 0.94
CA SER A 75 2.37 -16.52 1.16
C SER A 75 1.41 -15.88 0.17
N PHE A 76 0.46 -16.66 -0.35
CA PHE A 76 -0.59 -16.17 -1.23
C PHE A 76 -1.71 -15.51 -0.44
N THR A 77 -2.31 -14.50 -1.03
CA THR A 77 -3.51 -13.82 -0.53
C THR A 77 -4.53 -13.77 -1.67
N PRO A 78 -5.61 -14.57 -1.61
CA PRO A 78 -6.71 -14.47 -2.56
C PRO A 78 -7.37 -13.09 -2.46
N LEU A 79 -7.75 -12.55 -3.62
CA LEU A 79 -8.38 -11.25 -3.72
C LEU A 79 -9.90 -11.36 -3.61
N PRO A 80 -10.56 -10.41 -2.94
CA PRO A 80 -12.02 -10.33 -2.91
C PRO A 80 -12.58 -9.96 -4.30
N SER A 81 -13.90 -10.06 -4.48
CA SER A 81 -14.59 -9.77 -5.75
C SER A 81 -14.31 -8.39 -6.35
N LEU A 82 -14.02 -7.39 -5.52
CA LEU A 82 -13.65 -6.03 -5.95
C LEU A 82 -12.13 -5.81 -6.10
N GLY A 83 -11.34 -6.88 -5.99
CA GLY A 83 -9.90 -6.88 -6.17
C GLY A 83 -9.12 -6.17 -5.06
N LEU A 84 -7.91 -5.72 -5.40
CA LEU A 84 -6.94 -5.11 -4.49
C LEU A 84 -7.49 -3.95 -3.64
N PRO A 85 -8.30 -2.99 -4.16
CA PRO A 85 -8.79 -1.89 -3.33
C PRO A 85 -9.59 -2.33 -2.10
N LYS A 86 -10.19 -3.54 -2.16
CA LYS A 86 -11.05 -4.08 -1.10
C LYS A 86 -10.33 -4.99 -0.10
N LEU A 87 -9.02 -5.21 -0.25
CA LEU A 87 -8.20 -5.84 0.80
C LEU A 87 -8.34 -5.09 2.14
N ALA A 88 -7.94 -5.70 3.24
CA ALA A 88 -7.90 -5.01 4.52
C ALA A 88 -6.94 -3.81 4.42
N THR A 89 -7.31 -2.68 5.01
CA THR A 89 -6.37 -1.57 5.24
C THR A 89 -5.82 -1.74 6.65
N ASP A 90 -4.52 -1.55 6.80
CA ASP A 90 -3.85 -1.54 8.10
C ASP A 90 -4.30 -0.29 8.87
N SER A 91 -5.17 -0.48 9.87
CA SER A 91 -5.75 0.60 10.67
C SER A 91 -4.72 1.25 11.58
N ASP A 92 -3.73 0.49 12.03
CA ASP A 92 -2.70 0.99 12.93
C ASP A 92 -1.86 2.00 12.16
N VAL A 93 -1.28 1.60 11.03
CA VAL A 93 -0.54 2.53 10.13
C VAL A 93 -1.38 3.75 9.76
N LEU A 94 -2.66 3.54 9.41
CA LEU A 94 -3.57 4.62 9.02
C LEU A 94 -3.79 5.63 10.17
N SER A 95 -3.86 5.17 11.42
CA SER A 95 -4.08 6.02 12.59
C SER A 95 -2.90 6.96 12.90
N TYR A 96 -1.67 6.55 12.55
CA TYR A 96 -0.47 7.37 12.69
C TYR A 96 -0.29 8.37 11.53
N LEU A 97 -1.08 8.28 10.45
CA LEU A 97 -1.06 9.29 9.38
C LEU A 97 -1.73 10.59 9.85
N PRO A 98 -1.39 11.75 9.24
CA PRO A 98 -2.06 13.02 9.53
C PRO A 98 -3.58 12.89 9.43
N ALA A 99 -4.34 13.59 10.29
CA ALA A 99 -5.80 13.46 10.37
C ALA A 99 -6.53 13.57 9.01
N ALA A 100 -6.06 14.45 8.12
CA ALA A 100 -6.58 14.60 6.76
C ALA A 100 -6.43 13.34 5.88
N MET A 101 -5.55 12.41 6.27
CA MET A 101 -5.22 11.16 5.60
C MET A 101 -5.67 9.90 6.36
N GLN A 102 -6.47 10.02 7.42
CA GLN A 102 -6.95 8.83 8.15
C GLN A 102 -8.20 8.21 7.48
N ARG A 103 -8.73 8.83 6.42
CA ARG A 103 -9.90 8.33 5.68
C ARG A 103 -9.54 7.92 4.26
N VAL A 104 -9.63 6.62 3.97
CA VAL A 104 -9.26 6.02 2.68
C VAL A 104 -10.24 6.42 1.57
N TYR A 105 -9.71 6.82 0.42
CA TYR A 105 -10.52 7.10 -0.77
C TYR A 105 -11.07 5.81 -1.38
N SER A 106 -12.26 5.90 -1.98
CA SER A 106 -12.79 4.78 -2.76
C SER A 106 -12.04 4.67 -4.08
N ILE A 107 -11.19 3.65 -4.25
CA ILE A 107 -10.37 3.45 -5.45
C ILE A 107 -10.96 2.33 -6.32
N ARG A 108 -10.91 2.52 -7.65
CA ARG A 108 -11.10 1.47 -8.65
C ARG A 108 -9.76 1.04 -9.21
N PHE A 109 -9.60 -0.27 -9.38
CA PHE A 109 -8.48 -0.86 -10.09
C PHE A 109 -8.96 -1.43 -11.43
N LEU A 110 -8.43 -0.90 -12.52
CA LEU A 110 -8.72 -1.31 -13.89
C LEU A 110 -7.49 -2.06 -14.42
N ARG A 111 -7.40 -3.36 -14.14
CA ARG A 111 -6.23 -4.19 -14.48
C ARG A 111 -5.92 -4.16 -15.98
N SER A 112 -6.92 -4.30 -16.84
CA SER A 112 -6.76 -4.28 -18.31
C SER A 112 -6.18 -2.97 -18.84
N LYS A 113 -6.36 -1.86 -18.11
CA LYS A 113 -5.81 -0.55 -18.44
C LYS A 113 -4.58 -0.20 -17.61
N GLY A 114 -4.13 -1.10 -16.74
CA GLY A 114 -3.06 -0.85 -15.78
C GLY A 114 -3.28 0.45 -15.00
N LYS A 115 -4.45 0.64 -14.36
CA LYS A 115 -4.82 1.96 -13.81
C LYS A 115 -5.52 1.90 -12.46
N LEU A 116 -5.18 2.84 -11.58
CA LEU A 116 -5.92 3.15 -10.35
C LEU A 116 -6.64 4.49 -10.50
N GLU A 117 -7.92 4.54 -10.13
CA GLU A 117 -8.74 5.76 -10.24
C GLU A 117 -9.56 5.99 -8.97
N VAL A 118 -9.57 7.22 -8.46
CA VAL A 118 -10.47 7.60 -7.36
C VAL A 118 -11.91 7.64 -7.89
N LYS A 119 -12.84 6.93 -7.23
CA LYS A 119 -14.28 7.09 -7.46
C LYS A 119 -14.66 8.48 -6.97
N ARG A 120 -15.22 9.30 -7.86
CA ARG A 120 -15.89 10.53 -7.44
C ARG A 120 -17.04 10.13 -6.52
N SER A 121 -16.97 10.50 -5.25
CA SER A 121 -18.16 10.53 -4.41
C SER A 121 -19.11 11.52 -5.07
N VAL A 122 -20.26 11.05 -5.55
CA VAL A 122 -21.36 11.96 -5.91
C VAL A 122 -21.60 12.83 -4.68
N ARG A 123 -21.46 14.15 -4.82
CA ARG A 123 -21.57 15.10 -3.70
C ARG A 123 -22.88 14.85 -2.95
N VAL A 124 -22.82 14.16 -1.81
CA VAL A 124 -23.79 14.38 -0.74
C VAL A 124 -23.34 15.70 -0.12
N LYS A 125 -24.17 16.74 -0.22
CA LYS A 125 -23.89 18.06 0.37
C LYS A 125 -23.61 17.89 1.86
N ALA A 126 -22.36 18.03 2.29
CA ALA A 126 -22.01 18.39 3.67
C ALA A 126 -20.51 18.72 3.77
N PHE A 127 -20.24 19.96 4.15
CA PHE A 127 -19.01 20.51 4.75
C PHE A 127 -17.67 20.29 4.00
N SER A 128 -17.30 21.35 3.25
CA SER A 128 -15.94 21.85 3.04
C SER A 128 -14.77 20.90 3.36
N LEU A 129 -14.45 20.01 2.41
CA LEU A 129 -13.08 19.53 2.25
C LEU A 129 -12.31 20.58 1.43
N PRO A 130 -11.07 20.95 1.82
CA PRO A 130 -10.28 21.86 1.02
C PRO A 130 -9.86 21.12 -0.26
N PHE A 131 -10.24 21.70 -1.39
CA PHE A 131 -9.66 21.50 -2.72
C PHE A 131 -9.53 20.07 -3.25
N CYS A 132 -10.47 19.70 -4.14
CA CYS A 132 -10.12 18.94 -5.34
C CYS A 132 -10.74 19.66 -6.55
N PRO A 133 -9.95 20.39 -7.36
CA PRO A 133 -10.44 21.06 -8.54
C PRO A 133 -10.75 19.98 -9.59
N SER A 134 -12.04 19.74 -9.86
CA SER A 134 -12.67 19.20 -11.09
C SER A 134 -12.09 17.97 -11.85
N GLY A 135 -10.92 17.42 -11.51
CA GLY A 135 -10.29 16.26 -12.13
C GLY A 135 -10.47 15.01 -11.28
N SER A 136 -10.76 13.87 -11.89
CA SER A 136 -10.64 12.59 -11.17
C SER A 136 -9.15 12.28 -11.01
N LEU A 137 -8.67 12.12 -9.77
CA LEU A 137 -7.31 11.66 -9.52
C LEU A 137 -7.13 10.24 -10.06
N LYS A 138 -6.06 10.03 -10.82
CA LYS A 138 -5.76 8.77 -11.52
C LYS A 138 -4.26 8.54 -11.51
N VAL A 139 -3.84 7.28 -11.34
CA VAL A 139 -2.44 6.85 -11.50
C VAL A 139 -2.37 5.74 -12.53
N GLN A 140 -1.46 5.90 -13.49
CA GLN A 140 -1.13 4.89 -14.47
C GLN A 140 -0.06 3.96 -13.88
N ILE A 141 -0.35 2.67 -13.88
CA ILE A 141 0.51 1.61 -13.33
C ILE A 141 1.48 1.12 -14.41
N PHE A 142 1.02 0.96 -15.66
CA PHE A 142 1.80 0.66 -16.87
C PHE A 142 1.07 1.14 -18.13
N SER A 143 1.79 1.47 -19.20
CA SER A 143 1.28 1.61 -20.58
C SER A 143 1.72 0.40 -21.40
N TYR A 144 0.84 -0.12 -22.26
CA TYR A 144 1.22 -1.03 -23.35
C TYR A 144 1.70 -0.21 -24.54
#